data_AF-A0A109IJW6-F1
#
_entry.id   AF-A0A109IJW6-F1
#
_cell.length_a   1.000
_cell.length_b   1.000
_cell.length_c   1.000
_cell.angle_alpha   90.00
_cell.angle_beta   90.00
_cell.angle_gamma   90.00
#
_symmetry.space_group_name_H-M   'P 1'
#
loop_
_entity.id
_entity.type
_entity.pdbx_description
1 polymer ?
#
loop_
_entity_poly.entity_id
_entity_poly.type
_entity_poly.pdbx_seq_one_letter_code
_entity_poly.pdbx_strand_id
1 'polypeptide(L)'
;MYALYAWGNFIGEVGLDRRPAWLDPTVLRGERQVVDESLMIGDTDTLLVDGAGTLFEIDDDDKNLVPGSALIGRDLSGVTWRVSRIRVATDGTREDALRIVAAIEEDGDFSEEHERHEYNSVPVGEVVTLWEDDHGQWTMALVEL
;
A
#
# COMPACT_ATOMS: atom_id res chain seq x y z
N MET A 1 -15.52 -0.73 -7.61
CA MET A 1 -14.56 0.43 -7.65
C MET A 1 -13.17 -0.16 -7.73
N TYR A 2 -12.12 0.55 -8.14
CA TYR A 2 -10.76 -0.01 -8.18
C TYR A 2 -9.82 0.66 -7.19
N ALA A 3 -8.88 -0.09 -6.65
CA ALA A 3 -7.78 0.40 -5.82
C ALA A 3 -6.47 -0.24 -6.24
N LEU A 4 -5.38 0.52 -6.12
CA LEU A 4 -4.03 0.02 -6.33
C LEU A 4 -3.35 -0.08 -4.96
N TYR A 5 -2.92 -1.28 -4.60
CA TYR A 5 -2.15 -1.53 -3.38
C TYR A 5 -0.70 -1.81 -3.73
N ALA A 6 0.22 -1.41 -2.85
CA ALA A 6 1.64 -1.69 -2.94
C ALA A 6 2.19 -2.21 -1.59
N TRP A 7 3.11 -3.16 -1.63
CA TRP A 7 3.83 -3.66 -0.46
C TRP A 7 5.13 -4.33 -0.89
N GLY A 8 5.88 -4.87 0.07
CA GLY A 8 7.06 -5.68 -0.21
C GLY A 8 8.03 -5.65 0.96
N ASN A 9 9.24 -6.17 0.77
CA ASN A 9 10.23 -6.22 1.85
C ASN A 9 10.86 -4.85 2.13
N PHE A 10 11.02 -4.03 1.09
CA PHE A 10 11.69 -2.73 1.18
C PHE A 10 11.12 -1.82 2.27
N ILE A 11 9.78 -1.73 2.37
CA ILE A 11 9.11 -0.88 3.35
C ILE A 11 9.47 -1.25 4.80
N GLY A 12 9.73 -2.53 5.06
CA GLY A 12 10.15 -3.03 6.36
C GLY A 12 11.64 -2.81 6.60
N GLU A 13 12.47 -3.00 5.58
CA GLU A 13 13.93 -2.82 5.64
C GLU A 13 14.34 -1.38 5.95
N VAL A 14 13.68 -0.40 5.34
CA VAL A 14 13.95 1.03 5.59
C VAL A 14 13.15 1.60 6.75
N GLY A 15 12.40 0.75 7.47
CA GLY A 15 11.55 1.12 8.59
C GLY A 15 10.43 2.10 8.23
N LEU A 16 10.07 2.19 6.94
CA LEU A 16 8.96 3.02 6.47
C LEU A 16 7.66 2.55 7.10
N ASP A 17 7.46 1.24 7.24
CA ASP A 17 6.26 0.60 7.77
C ASP A 17 5.88 1.02 9.21
N ARG A 18 6.78 1.65 9.97
CA ARG A 18 6.58 2.03 11.37
C ARG A 18 6.74 3.53 11.64
N ARG A 19 6.89 4.36 10.59
CA ARG A 19 7.09 5.80 10.78
C ARG A 19 5.84 6.44 11.42
N PRO A 20 5.97 7.24 12.50
CA PRO A 20 4.82 7.85 13.18
C PRO A 20 3.93 8.72 12.29
N ALA A 21 4.45 9.22 11.17
CA ALA A 21 3.71 10.01 10.19
C ALA A 21 2.49 9.28 9.61
N TRP A 22 2.50 7.94 9.57
CA TRP A 22 1.35 7.13 9.15
C TRP A 22 0.12 7.30 10.05
N LEU A 23 0.34 7.61 11.33
CA LEU A 23 -0.73 7.79 12.33
C LEU A 23 -1.17 9.25 12.48
N ASP A 24 -0.69 10.16 11.63
CA ASP A 24 -1.16 11.53 11.63
C ASP A 24 -2.68 11.56 11.36
N PRO A 25 -3.50 12.21 12.20
CA PRO A 25 -4.95 12.24 12.03
C PRO A 25 -5.40 12.77 10.66
N THR A 26 -4.65 13.69 10.04
CA THR A 26 -4.97 14.23 8.71
C THR A 26 -4.73 13.19 7.61
N VAL A 27 -3.73 12.33 7.79
CA VAL A 27 -3.43 11.21 6.89
C VAL A 27 -4.50 10.13 7.02
N LEU A 28 -4.84 9.75 8.25
CA LEU A 28 -5.85 8.71 8.51
C LEU A 28 -7.27 9.13 8.05
N ARG A 29 -7.56 10.42 7.99
CA ARG A 29 -8.80 10.97 7.43
C ARG A 29 -8.80 11.13 5.91
N GLY A 30 -7.65 10.94 5.26
CA GLY A 30 -7.50 11.21 3.83
C GLY A 30 -7.48 12.71 3.48
N GLU A 31 -7.32 13.59 4.47
CA GLU A 31 -7.19 15.03 4.28
C GLU A 31 -5.80 15.41 3.71
N ARG A 32 -4.82 14.52 3.91
CA ARG A 32 -3.45 14.68 3.41
C ARG A 32 -2.93 13.34 2.89
N GLN A 33 -2.31 13.38 1.71
CA GLN A 33 -1.56 12.24 1.17
C GLN A 33 -0.23 12.05 1.91
N VAL A 34 0.25 10.81 1.99
CA VAL A 34 1.63 10.56 2.42
C VAL A 34 2.54 10.68 1.20
N VAL A 35 3.62 11.44 1.37
CA VAL A 35 4.70 11.61 0.39
C VAL A 35 6.00 11.36 1.13
N ASP A 36 6.80 10.44 0.61
CA ASP A 36 8.07 10.04 1.21
C ASP A 36 9.02 9.65 0.08
N GLU A 37 10.26 10.17 0.07
CA GLU A 37 11.22 9.84 -0.99
C GLU A 37 11.52 8.33 -1.06
N SER A 38 11.31 7.60 0.03
CA SER A 38 11.43 6.13 0.07
C SER A 38 10.25 5.39 -0.62
N LEU A 39 9.23 6.10 -1.11
CA LEU A 39 8.11 5.55 -1.90
C LEU A 39 8.32 5.69 -3.41
N MET A 40 9.55 6.03 -3.82
CA MET A 40 9.98 5.96 -5.21
C MET A 40 10.08 4.49 -5.63
N ILE A 41 9.43 4.14 -6.74
CA ILE A 41 9.49 2.80 -7.32
C ILE A 41 10.23 2.93 -8.66
N GLY A 42 11.41 2.33 -8.79
CA GLY A 42 12.27 2.58 -9.95
C GLY A 42 12.76 4.03 -10.00
N ASP A 43 12.76 4.60 -11.20
CA ASP A 43 13.08 6.01 -11.48
C ASP A 43 11.80 6.89 -11.62
N THR A 44 10.61 6.34 -11.31
CA THR A 44 9.33 7.05 -11.38
C THR A 44 9.15 8.11 -10.29
N ASP A 45 8.14 8.97 -10.48
CA ASP A 45 7.68 9.88 -9.43
C ASP A 45 7.30 9.12 -8.15
N THR A 46 7.53 9.77 -7.00
CA THR A 46 7.12 9.24 -5.69
C THR A 46 5.64 8.89 -5.67
N LEU A 47 5.32 7.67 -5.24
CA LEU A 47 3.92 7.27 -5.08
C LEU A 47 3.20 8.18 -4.08
N LEU A 48 2.08 8.74 -4.52
CA LEU A 48 1.13 9.42 -3.65
C LEU A 48 0.28 8.36 -2.95
N VAL A 49 0.11 8.49 -1.63
CA VAL A 49 -0.54 7.46 -0.83
C VAL A 49 -1.83 7.96 -0.18
N ASP A 50 -2.89 7.17 -0.30
CA ASP A 50 -4.12 7.30 0.48
C ASP A 50 -3.94 6.65 1.86
N GLY A 51 -3.69 7.49 2.86
CA GLY A 51 -3.54 7.04 4.25
C GLY A 51 -4.80 6.42 4.86
N ALA A 52 -6.00 6.87 4.43
CA ALA A 52 -7.26 6.39 4.99
C ALA A 52 -7.56 4.95 4.57
N GLY A 53 -7.19 4.57 3.34
CA GLY A 53 -7.35 3.22 2.80
C GLY A 53 -6.11 2.32 2.90
N THR A 54 -4.97 2.85 3.35
CA THR A 54 -3.77 2.04 3.66
C THR A 54 -4.08 1.06 4.80
N LEU A 55 -3.63 -0.19 4.67
CA LEU A 55 -3.91 -1.26 5.62
C LEU A 55 -2.75 -1.46 6.60
N PHE A 56 -3.10 -1.56 7.87
CA PHE A 56 -2.19 -1.73 8.98
C PHE A 56 -2.36 -3.11 9.57
N GLU A 57 -1.24 -3.78 9.85
CA GLU A 57 -1.23 -4.91 10.76
C GLU A 57 -1.08 -4.37 12.17
N ILE A 58 -2.04 -4.71 13.02
CA ILE A 58 -2.01 -4.42 14.44
C ILE A 58 -1.79 -5.76 15.14
N ASP A 59 -0.73 -5.87 15.95
CA ASP A 59 -0.49 -7.05 16.79
C ASP A 59 -1.41 -6.96 18.02
N ASP A 60 -2.71 -7.00 17.74
CA ASP A 60 -3.76 -7.37 18.69
C ASP A 60 -4.10 -8.85 18.49
N ASP A 61 -4.84 -9.44 19.44
CA ASP A 61 -5.08 -10.89 19.51
C ASP A 61 -5.65 -11.53 18.22
N ASP A 62 -6.13 -10.73 17.25
CA ASP A 62 -6.75 -11.20 16.01
C ASP A 62 -5.92 -11.00 14.72
N LYS A 63 -4.73 -10.38 14.75
CA LYS A 63 -3.85 -10.16 13.57
C LYS A 63 -4.57 -9.68 12.31
N ASN A 64 -5.59 -8.84 12.48
CA ASN A 64 -6.39 -8.37 11.35
C ASN A 64 -5.71 -7.18 10.67
N LEU A 65 -5.83 -7.12 9.35
CA LEU A 65 -5.49 -5.91 8.60
C LEU A 65 -6.61 -4.90 8.75
N VAL A 66 -6.27 -3.70 9.22
CA VAL A 66 -7.22 -2.63 9.55
C VAL A 66 -6.94 -1.42 8.65
N PRO A 67 -7.95 -0.82 7.99
CA PRO A 67 -7.74 0.41 7.23
C PRO A 67 -7.40 1.58 8.15
N GLY A 68 -6.54 2.49 7.69
CA GLY A 68 -6.08 3.64 8.49
C GLY A 68 -7.20 4.50 9.05
N SER A 69 -8.28 4.69 8.29
CA SER A 69 -9.48 5.41 8.75
C SER A 69 -10.09 4.82 10.04
N ALA A 70 -9.95 3.51 10.28
CA ALA A 70 -10.44 2.86 11.50
C ALA A 70 -9.49 3.02 12.70
N LEU A 71 -8.29 3.57 12.51
CA LEU A 71 -7.34 3.87 13.59
C LEU A 71 -7.56 5.25 14.22
N ILE A 72 -8.42 6.09 13.65
CA ILE A 72 -8.67 7.45 14.15
C ILE A 72 -9.19 7.38 15.59
N GLY A 73 -8.44 7.99 16.51
CA GLY A 73 -8.80 8.04 17.93
C GLY A 73 -8.62 6.72 18.69
N ARG A 74 -8.09 5.68 18.04
CA ARG A 74 -7.68 4.44 18.72
C ARG A 74 -6.42 4.70 19.52
N ASP A 75 -6.38 4.18 20.75
CA ASP A 75 -5.15 4.17 21.54
C ASP A 75 -4.25 3.02 21.05
N LEU A 76 -3.11 3.40 20.48
CA LEU A 76 -2.08 2.47 20.01
C LEU A 76 -0.86 2.46 20.94
N SER A 77 -0.95 3.09 22.12
CA SER A 77 0.13 3.07 23.10
C SER A 77 0.35 1.64 23.62
N GLY A 78 1.59 1.16 23.52
CA GLY A 78 1.94 -0.21 23.92
C GLY A 78 1.46 -1.31 22.97
N VAL A 79 0.85 -0.96 21.84
CA VAL A 79 0.45 -1.91 20.79
C VAL A 79 1.47 -1.84 19.65
N THR A 80 1.96 -3.00 19.20
CA THR A 80 2.81 -3.05 18.00
C THR A 80 1.94 -2.91 16.77
N TRP A 81 2.33 -2.01 15.86
CA TRP A 81 1.65 -1.80 14.60
C TRP A 81 2.66 -1.61 13.47
N ARG A 82 2.24 -1.90 12.25
CA ARG A 82 2.98 -1.56 11.02
C ARG A 82 2.04 -1.40 9.83
N VAL A 83 2.45 -0.61 8.86
CA VAL A 83 1.83 -0.61 7.52
C VAL A 83 2.13 -1.95 6.85
N SER A 84 1.09 -2.61 6.34
CA SER A 84 1.20 -3.90 5.66
C SER A 84 0.93 -3.78 4.17
N ARG A 85 -0.08 -3.00 3.78
CA ARG A 85 -0.42 -2.74 2.38
C ARG A 85 -0.70 -1.25 2.19
N ILE A 86 0.17 -0.57 1.45
CA ILE A 86 0.02 0.84 1.10
C ILE A 86 -1.06 0.95 0.04
N ARG A 87 -2.02 1.87 0.21
CA ARG A 87 -2.99 2.19 -0.85
C ARG A 87 -2.50 3.40 -1.63
N VAL A 88 -2.23 3.23 -2.92
CA VAL A 88 -1.87 4.34 -3.82
C VAL A 88 -3.08 5.24 -4.01
N ALA A 89 -2.86 6.55 -3.99
CA ALA A 89 -3.88 7.54 -4.25
C ALA A 89 -4.25 7.52 -5.74
N THR A 90 -5.46 7.02 -6.03
CA THR A 90 -6.05 7.01 -7.38
C THR A 90 -7.45 7.64 -7.34
N ASP A 91 -8.02 7.94 -8.50
CA ASP A 91 -9.41 8.41 -8.61
C ASP A 91 -10.47 7.30 -8.44
N GLY A 92 -10.03 6.06 -8.17
CA GLY A 92 -10.88 4.89 -7.99
C GLY A 92 -11.29 4.19 -9.28
N THR A 93 -10.82 4.66 -10.45
CA THR A 93 -11.02 4.01 -11.74
C THR A 93 -9.90 3.00 -12.03
N ARG A 94 -10.21 2.01 -12.86
CA ARG A 94 -9.19 1.07 -13.36
C ARG A 94 -8.15 1.77 -14.23
N GLU A 95 -8.59 2.75 -15.03
CA GLU A 95 -7.73 3.46 -15.97
C GLU A 95 -6.64 4.27 -15.26
N ASP A 96 -6.98 5.00 -14.20
CA ASP A 96 -6.00 5.76 -13.43
C ASP A 96 -5.01 4.85 -12.69
N ALA A 97 -5.48 3.72 -12.14
CA ALA A 97 -4.61 2.71 -11.54
C ALA A 97 -3.62 2.13 -12.56
N LEU A 98 -4.10 1.77 -13.76
CA LEU A 98 -3.24 1.23 -14.82
C LEU A 98 -2.27 2.28 -15.38
N ARG A 99 -2.65 3.56 -15.40
CA ARG A 99 -1.75 4.65 -15.80
C ARG A 99 -0.51 4.73 -14.89
N ILE A 100 -0.70 4.54 -13.58
CA ILE A 100 0.41 4.54 -12.60
C ILE A 100 1.29 3.31 -12.81
N VAL A 101 0.69 2.13 -12.95
CA VAL A 101 1.44 0.89 -13.20
C VAL A 101 2.24 0.96 -14.50
N ALA A 102 1.65 1.46 -15.58
CA ALA A 102 2.33 1.58 -16.86
C ALA A 102 3.59 2.47 -16.79
N ALA A 103 3.56 3.53 -15.96
CA ALA A 103 4.75 4.36 -15.72
C ALA A 103 5.85 3.58 -14.98
N ILE A 104 5.48 2.70 -14.05
CA ILE A 104 6.40 1.85 -13.29
C ILE A 104 6.98 0.74 -14.18
N GLU A 105 6.16 0.12 -15.03
CA GLU A 105 6.62 -0.89 -15.98
C GLU A 105 7.57 -0.32 -17.05
N GLU A 106 7.42 0.96 -17.43
CA GLU A 106 8.32 1.63 -18.38
C GLU A 106 9.77 1.73 -17.87
N ASP A 107 9.96 1.81 -16.55
CA ASP A 107 11.29 1.81 -15.93
C ASP A 107 11.99 0.45 -16.00
N GLY A 108 11.25 -0.61 -16.37
CA GLY A 108 11.82 -1.89 -16.79
C GLY A 108 12.04 -2.93 -15.69
N ASP A 109 11.65 -2.63 -14.45
CA ASP A 109 11.88 -3.50 -13.29
C ASP A 109 10.63 -4.23 -12.80
N PHE A 110 9.45 -4.05 -13.41
CA PHE A 110 8.19 -4.69 -13.00
C PHE A 110 7.61 -5.59 -14.08
N SER A 111 7.03 -6.72 -13.65
CA SER A 111 6.30 -7.63 -14.53
C SER A 111 5.00 -8.13 -13.91
N GLU A 112 4.01 -8.43 -14.73
CA GLU A 112 2.74 -9.03 -14.28
C GLU A 112 2.99 -10.41 -13.67
N GLU A 113 2.54 -10.61 -12.43
CA GLU A 113 2.66 -11.88 -11.73
C GLU A 113 1.51 -12.81 -12.12
N HIS A 114 1.85 -13.98 -12.65
CA HIS A 114 0.88 -14.95 -13.13
C HIS A 114 0.48 -15.98 -12.05
N GLU A 115 1.28 -16.10 -10.98
CA GLU A 115 1.01 -16.99 -9.84
C GLU A 115 0.46 -16.22 -8.63
N ARG A 116 -0.80 -16.47 -8.29
CA ARG A 116 -1.42 -15.88 -7.11
C ARG A 116 -1.10 -16.68 -5.86
N HIS A 117 -0.21 -16.17 -5.03
CA HIS A 117 0.05 -16.72 -3.70
C HIS A 117 -0.88 -16.15 -2.64
N GLU A 118 -1.16 -16.91 -1.57
CA GLU A 118 -2.05 -16.49 -0.47
C GLU A 118 -1.57 -15.20 0.22
N TYR A 119 -0.25 -15.00 0.31
CA TYR A 119 0.35 -13.79 0.86
C TYR A 119 0.12 -12.54 -0.01
N ASN A 120 -0.31 -12.70 -1.26
CA ASN A 120 -0.68 -11.60 -2.17
C ASN A 120 -2.14 -11.17 -2.01
N SER A 121 -2.85 -11.72 -1.02
CA SER A 121 -4.23 -11.33 -0.74
C SER A 121 -4.33 -9.91 -0.17
N VAL A 122 -5.43 -9.25 -0.54
CA VAL A 122 -5.84 -7.94 -0.02
C VAL A 122 -7.26 -8.12 0.53
N PRO A 123 -7.51 -7.98 1.84
CA PRO A 123 -8.77 -8.43 2.47
C PRO A 123 -9.97 -7.51 2.25
N VAL A 124 -9.84 -6.49 1.40
CA VAL A 124 -10.89 -5.50 1.14
C VAL A 124 -11.55 -5.64 -0.24
N GLY A 125 -11.14 -6.63 -1.05
CA GLY A 125 -11.69 -6.82 -2.40
C GLY A 125 -11.10 -8.02 -3.13
N GLU A 126 -11.38 -8.13 -4.43
CA GLU A 126 -10.81 -9.16 -5.30
C GLU A 126 -9.57 -8.64 -6.03
N VAL A 127 -8.45 -9.34 -5.92
CA VAL A 127 -7.26 -9.05 -6.70
C VAL A 127 -7.52 -9.41 -8.16
N VAL A 128 -7.44 -8.41 -9.05
CA VAL A 128 -7.63 -8.54 -10.49
C VAL A 128 -6.31 -8.85 -11.18
N THR A 129 -5.27 -8.10 -10.85
CA THR A 129 -3.93 -8.22 -11.44
C THR A 129 -2.88 -7.94 -10.37
N LEU A 130 -1.74 -8.63 -10.46
CA LEU A 130 -0.57 -8.44 -9.61
C LEU A 130 0.62 -8.08 -10.47
N TRP A 131 1.52 -7.27 -9.93
CA TRP A 131 2.83 -7.00 -10.50
C TRP A 131 3.88 -7.15 -9.40
N GLU A 132 5.04 -7.67 -9.75
CA GLU A 132 6.18 -7.76 -8.85
C GLU A 132 7.40 -7.17 -9.54
N ASP A 133 8.29 -6.57 -8.76
CA ASP A 133 9.58 -6.13 -9.29
C ASP A 133 10.56 -7.30 -9.40
N ASP A 134 11.54 -7.20 -10.29
CA ASP A 134 12.53 -8.24 -10.57
C ASP A 134 13.38 -8.60 -9.33
N HIS A 135 13.36 -7.75 -8.30
CA HIS A 135 14.12 -7.90 -7.06
C HIS A 135 13.27 -8.42 -5.87
N GLY A 136 11.97 -8.63 -6.05
CA GLY A 136 11.04 -9.03 -4.98
C GLY A 136 10.96 -8.04 -3.81
N GLN A 137 11.30 -6.77 -4.06
CA GLN A 137 11.23 -5.67 -3.12
C GLN A 137 9.85 -5.03 -3.08
N TRP A 138 9.11 -5.11 -4.19
CA TRP A 138 7.81 -4.49 -4.37
C TRP A 138 6.83 -5.41 -5.10
N THR A 139 5.62 -5.46 -4.58
CA THR A 139 4.45 -6.07 -5.20
C THR A 139 3.35 -5.03 -5.27
N MET A 140 2.67 -4.95 -6.40
CA MET A 140 1.47 -4.13 -6.59
C MET A 140 0.27 -5.01 -6.92
N ALA A 141 -0.92 -4.62 -6.43
CA ALA A 141 -2.17 -5.27 -6.75
C ALA A 141 -3.22 -4.28 -7.20
N LEU A 142 -3.80 -4.54 -8.37
CA LEU A 142 -5.07 -3.94 -8.75
C LEU A 142 -6.20 -4.75 -8.09
N VAL A 143 -7.01 -4.09 -7.28
CA VAL A 143 -8.09 -4.69 -6.51
C VAL A 143 -9.41 -4.09 -6.95
N GLU A 144 -10.40 -4.95 -7.21
CA GLU A 144 -11.79 -4.56 -7.34
C GLU A 144 -12.44 -4.56 -5.95
N LEU A 145 -12.85 -3.37 -5.51
CA LEU A 145 -13.57 -3.09 -4.25
C LEU A 145 -15.08 -3.15 -4.43
#